data_AF-A0A1Z5SBU2-F1
#
_entry.id   AF-A0A1Z5SBU2-F1
#
_cell.length_a   1.000
_cell.length_b   1.000
_cell.length_c   1.000
_cell.angle_alpha   90.00
_cell.angle_beta   90.00
_cell.angle_gamma   90.00
#
_symmetry.space_group_name_H-M   'P 1'
#
loop_
_entity.id
_entity.type
_entity.pdbx_description
1 polymer ?
#
loop_
_entity_poly.entity_id
_entity_poly.type
_entity_poly.pdbx_seq_one_letter_code
_entity_poly.pdbx_strand_id
1 'polypeptide(L)'
;MAGGGAAASALSSPWRTLLQRALDANAHLRHSTFFQLATVGACGRPANRTVVFRGFQEHCDKIQINTDARSNKIGEIKSCPFGEICWYFTDSWEQFRISGSIDVIDASSADPAKLQVDYLNLKSNQRLMFTRQNDDGSNDWMAVKVSP
;
A
#
# COMPACT_ATOMS: atom_id res chain seq x y z
N MET A 1 -40.75 -1.43 0.99
CA MET A 1 -40.59 -0.52 -0.18
C MET A 1 -39.56 0.52 0.21
N ALA A 2 -38.28 0.16 0.15
CA ALA A 2 -37.38 0.36 -1.00
C ALA A 2 -36.66 1.71 -0.86
N GLY A 3 -35.34 1.63 -0.65
CA GLY A 3 -34.46 2.78 -0.53
C GLY A 3 -33.06 2.40 -0.04
N GLY A 4 -32.57 1.21 -0.39
CA GLY A 4 -31.18 0.83 -0.19
C GLY A 4 -30.33 1.62 -1.17
N GLY A 5 -29.68 2.68 -0.68
CA GLY A 5 -28.61 3.37 -1.39
C GLY A 5 -27.43 2.42 -1.52
N ALA A 6 -27.38 1.69 -2.65
CA ALA A 6 -26.18 0.99 -3.06
C ALA A 6 -25.09 2.04 -3.26
N ALA A 7 -24.19 2.17 -2.28
CA ALA A 7 -22.95 2.89 -2.46
C ALA A 7 -22.26 2.31 -3.68
N ALA A 8 -22.00 3.17 -4.67
CA ALA A 8 -21.40 2.81 -5.93
C ALA A 8 -20.15 1.95 -5.69
N SER A 9 -20.23 0.67 -6.07
CA SER A 9 -19.07 -0.19 -6.24
C SER A 9 -18.14 0.53 -7.22
N ALA A 10 -17.05 1.11 -6.73
CA ALA A 10 -15.97 1.59 -7.58
C ALA A 10 -15.66 0.47 -8.59
N LEU A 11 -15.76 0.76 -9.88
CA LEU A 11 -15.44 -0.19 -10.94
C LEU A 11 -13.97 -0.58 -10.76
N SER A 12 -13.72 -1.70 -10.07
CA SER A 12 -12.39 -2.24 -9.89
C SER A 12 -11.77 -2.42 -11.27
N SER A 13 -10.62 -1.79 -11.53
CA SER A 13 -9.93 -1.98 -12.80
C SER A 13 -9.75 -3.47 -13.12
N PRO A 14 -9.84 -3.91 -14.39
CA PRO A 14 -9.77 -5.33 -14.74
C PRO A 14 -8.52 -6.05 -14.19
N TRP A 15 -7.38 -5.36 -14.15
CA TRP A 15 -6.13 -5.89 -13.60
C TRP A 15 -6.20 -6.09 -12.08
N ARG A 16 -6.95 -5.26 -11.34
CA ARG A 16 -7.14 -5.39 -9.90
C ARG A 16 -7.97 -6.64 -9.57
N THR A 17 -8.98 -6.94 -10.38
CA THR A 17 -9.74 -8.19 -10.23
C THR A 17 -8.86 -9.42 -10.46
N LEU A 18 -7.95 -9.40 -11.43
CA LEU A 18 -6.98 -10.47 -11.67
C LEU A 18 -6.01 -10.63 -10.49
N LEU A 19 -5.43 -9.52 -10.02
CA LEU A 19 -4.52 -9.54 -8.88
C LEU A 19 -5.20 -10.03 -7.60
N GLN A 20 -6.46 -9.63 -7.36
CA GLN A 20 -7.22 -10.12 -6.21
C GLN A 20 -7.45 -11.64 -6.28
N ARG A 21 -7.78 -12.18 -7.45
CA ARG A 21 -7.92 -13.63 -7.64
C ARG A 21 -6.61 -14.38 -7.39
N ALA A 22 -5.48 -13.83 -7.86
CA ALA A 22 -4.16 -14.42 -7.62
C ALA A 22 -3.81 -14.42 -6.11
N LEU A 23 -4.08 -13.30 -5.43
CA LEU A 23 -3.95 -13.19 -3.97
C LEU A 23 -4.79 -14.24 -3.23
N ASP A 24 -6.07 -14.39 -3.59
CA ASP A 24 -6.99 -15.32 -2.95
C ASP A 24 -6.55 -16.78 -3.17
N ALA A 25 -6.14 -17.13 -4.40
CA ALA A 25 -5.63 -18.47 -4.74
C ALA A 25 -4.35 -18.83 -3.95
N ASN A 26 -3.50 -17.84 -3.67
CA ASN A 26 -2.24 -18.01 -2.96
C ASN A 26 -2.32 -17.56 -1.47
N ALA A 27 -3.53 -17.36 -0.91
CA ALA A 27 -3.72 -16.80 0.43
C ALA A 27 -3.13 -17.68 1.55
N HIS A 28 -2.99 -18.98 1.29
CA HIS A 28 -2.39 -19.94 2.21
C HIS A 28 -0.85 -19.80 2.31
N LEU A 29 -0.21 -19.11 1.36
CA LEU A 29 1.21 -18.81 1.38
C LEU A 29 1.45 -17.43 2.02
N ARG A 30 2.13 -17.37 3.17
CA ARG A 30 2.43 -16.08 3.84
C ARG A 30 3.18 -15.08 2.96
N HIS A 31 4.00 -15.59 2.05
CA HIS A 31 4.83 -14.77 1.17
C HIS A 31 4.10 -14.32 -0.12
N SER A 32 2.84 -14.72 -0.35
CA SER A 32 2.06 -14.25 -1.50
C SER A 32 1.78 -12.75 -1.46
N THR A 33 1.87 -12.13 -0.27
CA THR A 33 1.77 -10.67 -0.08
C THR A 33 3.09 -9.92 -0.30
N PHE A 34 4.19 -10.63 -0.55
CA PHE A 34 5.51 -10.03 -0.72
C PHE A 34 5.79 -9.81 -2.20
N PHE A 35 6.30 -8.63 -2.55
CA PHE A 35 6.68 -8.31 -3.92
C PHE A 35 7.95 -7.47 -3.97
N GLN A 36 8.60 -7.44 -5.14
CA GLN A 36 9.82 -6.68 -5.35
C GLN A 36 9.49 -5.28 -5.85
N LEU A 37 10.05 -4.27 -5.22
CA LEU A 37 9.92 -2.87 -5.63
C LEU A 37 11.25 -2.37 -6.19
N ALA A 38 11.26 -2.06 -7.48
CA ALA A 38 12.36 -1.39 -8.15
C ALA A 38 12.20 0.14 -8.08
N THR A 39 13.28 0.84 -7.72
CA THR A 39 13.39 2.30 -7.73
C THR A 39 14.73 2.71 -8.35
N VAL A 40 14.89 4.00 -8.61
CA VAL A 40 16.12 4.58 -9.16
C VAL A 40 16.85 5.37 -8.07
N GLY A 41 18.11 5.00 -7.81
CA GLY A 41 19.00 5.68 -6.88
C GLY A 41 19.53 7.02 -7.39
N ALA A 42 20.14 7.80 -6.50
CA ALA A 42 20.62 9.17 -6.76
C ALA A 42 21.63 9.30 -7.92
N CYS A 43 22.27 8.21 -8.33
CA CYS A 43 23.20 8.17 -9.47
C CYS A 43 22.61 7.45 -10.70
N GLY A 44 21.28 7.32 -10.79
CA GLY A 44 20.60 6.60 -11.87
C GLY A 44 20.69 5.07 -11.77
N ARG A 45 21.34 4.54 -10.73
CA ARG A 45 21.48 3.09 -10.52
C ARG A 45 20.17 2.48 -10.01
N PRO A 46 19.76 1.31 -10.51
CA PRO A 46 18.58 0.64 -9.99
C PRO A 46 18.84 0.14 -8.56
N ALA A 47 17.80 0.17 -7.75
CA ALA A 47 17.76 -0.49 -6.47
C ALA A 47 16.50 -1.35 -6.39
N ASN A 48 16.60 -2.54 -5.80
CA ASN A 48 15.48 -3.48 -5.69
C ASN A 48 15.45 -4.09 -4.29
N ARG A 49 14.24 -4.32 -3.76
CA ARG A 49 14.02 -4.91 -2.44
C ARG A 49 12.61 -5.50 -2.34
N THR A 50 12.45 -6.46 -1.45
CA THR A 50 11.14 -6.99 -1.08
C THR A 50 10.41 -6.00 -0.17
N VAL A 51 9.13 -5.77 -0.47
CA VAL A 51 8.17 -5.03 0.35
C VAL A 51 6.91 -5.86 0.52
N VAL A 52 6.01 -5.43 1.41
CA VAL A 52 4.78 -6.16 1.74
C VAL A 52 3.58 -5.36 1.30
N PHE A 53 2.67 -6.02 0.58
CA PHE A 53 1.35 -5.52 0.24
C PHE A 53 0.52 -5.26 1.50
N ARG A 54 -0.04 -4.05 1.62
CA ARG A 54 -0.90 -3.65 2.76
C ARG A 54 -2.35 -3.39 2.37
N GLY A 55 -2.73 -3.74 1.15
CA GLY A 55 -4.06 -3.48 0.61
C GLY A 55 -4.04 -2.38 -0.44
N PHE A 56 -5.25 -2.08 -0.92
CA PHE A 56 -5.50 -0.94 -1.77
C PHE A 56 -6.03 0.22 -0.93
N GLN A 57 -5.64 1.44 -1.28
CA GLN A 57 -6.27 2.62 -0.73
C GLN A 57 -7.77 2.64 -1.11
N GLU A 58 -8.61 3.10 -0.19
CA GLU A 58 -10.06 3.12 -0.36
C GLU A 58 -10.47 3.93 -1.61
N HIS A 59 -11.48 3.44 -2.33
CA HIS A 59 -12.03 4.04 -3.55
C HIS A 59 -11.03 4.31 -4.70
N CYS A 60 -9.82 3.74 -4.66
CA CYS A 60 -8.87 3.84 -5.76
C CYS A 60 -8.08 2.55 -5.95
N ASP A 61 -7.30 2.49 -7.03
CA ASP A 61 -6.49 1.32 -7.38
C ASP A 61 -5.01 1.51 -6.98
N LYS A 62 -4.75 2.33 -5.94
CA LYS A 62 -3.40 2.54 -5.42
C LYS A 62 -3.03 1.46 -4.42
N ILE A 63 -1.87 0.83 -4.62
CA ILE A 63 -1.31 -0.17 -3.71
C ILE A 63 -0.63 0.52 -2.52
N GLN A 64 -0.88 0.02 -1.31
CA GLN A 64 -0.27 0.53 -0.07
C GLN A 64 0.92 -0.31 0.37
N ILE A 65 1.99 0.37 0.79
CA ILE A 65 3.23 -0.20 1.31
C ILE A 65 3.67 0.63 2.52
N ASN A 66 4.10 -0.04 3.60
CA ASN A 66 4.69 0.63 4.76
C ASN A 66 6.21 0.61 4.69
N THR A 67 6.84 1.72 5.05
CA THR A 67 8.30 1.78 5.12
C THR A 67 8.81 2.79 6.14
N ASP A 68 10.03 2.59 6.63
CA ASP A 68 10.69 3.53 7.52
C ASP A 68 11.15 4.78 6.76
N ALA A 69 10.78 5.96 7.27
CA ALA A 69 11.09 7.26 6.67
C ALA A 69 12.59 7.52 6.47
N ARG A 70 13.46 6.83 7.24
CA ARG A 70 14.92 6.96 7.17
C ARG A 70 15.56 6.05 6.13
N SER A 71 14.79 5.18 5.49
CA SER A 71 15.34 4.22 4.54
C SER A 71 15.74 4.88 3.22
N ASN A 72 16.81 4.39 2.58
CA ASN A 72 17.35 4.96 1.33
C ASN A 72 16.27 5.17 0.26
N LYS A 73 15.33 4.23 0.13
CA LYS A 73 14.24 4.30 -0.85
C LYS A 73 13.40 5.58 -0.74
N ILE A 74 13.32 6.21 0.43
CA ILE A 74 12.62 7.49 0.58
C ILE A 74 13.36 8.60 -0.16
N GLY A 75 14.68 8.67 -0.02
CA GLY A 75 15.51 9.61 -0.80
C GLY A 75 15.45 9.31 -2.30
N GLU A 76 15.47 8.03 -2.66
CA GLU A 76 15.34 7.58 -4.05
C GLU A 76 14.00 8.01 -4.67
N ILE A 77 12.87 7.74 -3.99
CA ILE A 77 11.52 8.08 -4.46
C ILE A 77 11.33 9.60 -4.51
N LYS A 78 11.87 10.35 -3.53
CA LYS A 78 11.83 11.82 -3.54
C LYS A 78 12.61 12.40 -4.73
N SER A 79 13.70 11.75 -5.15
CA SER A 79 14.49 12.18 -6.31
C SER A 79 13.88 11.72 -7.65
N CYS A 80 13.29 10.53 -7.69
CA CYS A 80 12.65 9.95 -8.87
C CYS A 80 11.41 9.16 -8.40
N PRO A 81 10.19 9.70 -8.60
CA PRO A 81 8.98 9.08 -8.08
C PRO A 81 8.56 7.85 -8.89
N PHE A 82 9.26 7.50 -9.97
CA PHE A 82 8.92 6.36 -10.80
C PHE A 82 9.55 5.08 -10.26
N GLY A 83 8.74 4.03 -10.21
CA GLY A 83 9.20 2.69 -9.89
C GLY A 83 8.33 1.63 -10.54
N GLU A 84 8.74 0.39 -10.33
CA GLU A 84 8.03 -0.77 -10.83
C GLU A 84 7.97 -1.87 -9.77
N ILE A 85 6.80 -2.48 -9.64
CA ILE A 85 6.60 -3.68 -8.84
C ILE A 85 6.74 -4.89 -9.74
N CYS A 86 7.48 -5.90 -9.29
CA CYS A 86 7.42 -7.26 -9.82
C CYS A 86 6.85 -8.17 -8.73
N TRP A 87 5.76 -8.85 -9.04
CA TRP A 87 5.03 -9.69 -8.09
C TRP A 87 4.75 -11.05 -8.71
N TYR A 88 5.40 -12.08 -8.19
CA TYR A 88 5.28 -13.45 -8.68
C TYR A 88 4.49 -14.32 -7.69
N PHE A 89 3.52 -15.08 -8.20
CA PHE A 89 2.69 -16.01 -7.45
C PHE A 89 3.08 -17.45 -7.81
N THR A 90 3.61 -18.19 -6.83
CA THR A 90 4.27 -19.48 -7.08
C THR A 90 3.30 -20.59 -7.44
N ASP A 91 2.08 -20.59 -6.90
CA ASP A 91 1.15 -21.71 -7.11
C ASP A 91 0.35 -21.55 -8.39
N SER A 92 0.00 -20.31 -8.73
CA SER A 92 -0.73 -20.01 -9.96
C SER A 92 0.19 -19.73 -11.16
N TRP A 93 1.51 -19.62 -10.95
CA TRP A 93 2.50 -19.34 -12.00
C TRP A 93 2.24 -18.01 -12.73
N GLU A 94 1.75 -17.01 -11.99
CA GLU A 94 1.39 -15.69 -12.51
C GLU A 94 2.43 -14.64 -12.11
N GLN A 95 2.69 -13.67 -13.00
CA GLN A 95 3.53 -12.53 -12.71
C GLN A 95 2.83 -11.22 -13.06
N PHE A 96 2.78 -10.30 -12.11
CA PHE A 96 2.28 -8.94 -12.29
C PHE A 96 3.46 -7.97 -12.28
N ARG A 97 3.59 -7.17 -13.34
CA ARG A 97 4.51 -6.03 -13.41
C ARG A 97 3.69 -4.75 -13.51
N ILE A 98 3.83 -3.89 -12.50
CA ILE A 98 3.06 -2.65 -12.40
C ILE A 98 4.04 -1.50 -12.24
N SER A 99 4.18 -0.70 -13.29
CA SER A 99 5.01 0.50 -13.31
C SER A 99 4.14 1.72 -13.01
N GLY A 100 4.66 2.68 -12.25
CA GLY A 100 3.90 3.88 -11.91
C GLY A 100 4.67 4.87 -11.05
N SER A 101 3.98 5.94 -10.67
CA SER A 101 4.49 6.90 -9.69
C SER A 101 4.20 6.42 -8.26
N ILE A 102 5.17 6.63 -7.37
CA ILE A 102 5.09 6.27 -5.95
C ILE A 102 4.91 7.56 -5.14
N ASP A 103 3.78 7.64 -4.43
CA ASP A 103 3.49 8.74 -3.52
C ASP A 103 4.02 8.41 -2.11
N VAL A 104 4.97 9.19 -1.59
CA VAL A 104 5.41 9.07 -0.20
C VAL A 104 4.48 9.88 0.70
N ILE A 105 3.94 9.21 1.69
CA ILE A 105 3.07 9.80 2.70
C ILE A 105 3.84 9.82 4.02
N ASP A 106 4.07 11.01 4.56
CA ASP A 106 4.68 11.20 5.89
C ASP A 106 3.83 12.12 6.78
N ALA A 107 4.27 12.34 8.02
CA ALA A 107 3.56 13.15 9.02
C ALA A 107 3.35 14.63 8.62
N SER A 108 4.08 15.12 7.60
CA SER A 108 3.92 16.48 7.08
C SER A 108 2.87 16.58 5.96
N SER A 109 2.28 15.45 5.55
CA SER A 109 1.25 15.42 4.52
C SER A 109 0.01 16.20 4.97
N ALA A 110 -0.37 17.24 4.23
CA ALA A 110 -1.56 18.04 4.53
C ALA A 110 -2.88 17.41 4.07
N ASP A 111 -2.80 16.36 3.24
CA ASP A 111 -3.96 15.69 2.65
C ASP A 111 -4.60 14.71 3.64
N PRO A 112 -5.85 14.96 4.10
CA PRO A 112 -6.55 14.09 5.04
C PRO A 112 -6.72 12.65 4.53
N ALA A 113 -6.86 12.46 3.21
CA ALA A 113 -6.98 11.13 2.61
C ALA A 113 -5.66 10.34 2.65
N LYS A 114 -4.55 11.01 2.98
CA LYS A 114 -3.21 10.45 3.18
C LYS A 114 -2.82 10.36 4.66
N LEU A 115 -3.62 10.88 5.59
CA LEU A 115 -3.29 10.90 7.03
C LEU A 115 -3.71 9.63 7.80
N GLN A 116 -4.02 8.55 7.07
CA GLN A 116 -4.22 7.22 7.65
C GLN A 116 -2.92 6.41 7.57
N VAL A 117 -2.31 6.13 8.71
CA VAL A 117 -1.10 5.31 8.82
C VAL A 117 -1.50 3.93 9.31
N ASP A 118 -1.33 2.93 8.45
CA ASP A 118 -1.47 1.52 8.84
C ASP A 118 -0.18 1.02 9.49
N TYR A 119 -0.22 0.64 10.75
CA TYR A 119 0.87 -0.01 11.46
C TYR A 119 0.56 -1.48 11.63
N LEU A 120 1.48 -2.35 11.18
CA LEU A 120 1.40 -3.78 11.43
C LEU A 120 2.63 -4.28 12.19
N ASN A 121 2.41 -4.78 13.39
CA ASN A 121 3.40 -5.55 14.12
C ASN A 121 3.34 -7.02 13.66
N LEU A 122 4.30 -7.43 12.84
CA LEU A 122 4.39 -8.79 12.31
C LEU A 122 4.70 -9.84 13.38
N LYS A 123 5.30 -9.47 14.52
CA LYS A 123 5.60 -10.41 15.61
C LYS A 123 4.37 -10.70 16.48
N SER A 124 3.57 -9.69 16.76
CA SER A 124 2.36 -9.83 17.59
C SER A 124 1.07 -9.98 16.79
N ASN A 125 1.14 -9.96 15.45
CA ASN A 125 0.00 -9.94 14.53
C ASN A 125 -1.04 -8.86 14.88
N GLN A 126 -0.57 -7.67 15.28
CA GLN A 126 -1.42 -6.54 15.63
C GLN A 126 -1.38 -5.49 14.53
N ARG A 127 -2.57 -5.11 14.05
CA ARG A 127 -2.77 -4.01 13.11
C ARG A 127 -3.42 -2.82 13.82
N LEU A 128 -2.82 -1.65 13.70
CA LEU A 128 -3.34 -0.39 14.23
C LEU A 128 -3.45 0.59 13.06
N MET A 129 -4.60 1.20 12.88
CA MET A 129 -4.74 2.36 11.99
C MET A 129 -4.64 3.62 12.83
N PHE A 130 -3.73 4.51 12.46
CA PHE A 130 -3.61 5.82 13.05
C PHE A 130 -4.21 6.85 12.11
N THR A 131 -5.15 7.64 12.60
CA THR A 131 -5.76 8.73 11.83
C THR A 131 -5.49 10.04 12.56
N ARG A 132 -4.99 11.04 11.84
CA ARG A 132 -4.89 12.40 12.36
C ARG A 132 -6.17 13.17 12.07
N GLN A 133 -6.78 13.76 13.09
CA GLN A 133 -7.87 14.73 12.92
C GLN A 133 -7.26 16.13 12.76
N ASN A 134 -7.82 16.97 11.89
CA ASN A 134 -7.31 18.32 11.61
C ASN A 134 -8.19 19.43 12.24
N ASP A 135 -9.12 19.09 13.13
CA ASP A 135 -10.23 19.98 13.48
C ASP A 135 -9.86 21.12 14.46
N ASP A 136 -8.70 21.08 15.13
CA ASP A 136 -8.36 22.05 16.20
C ASP A 136 -6.90 22.52 16.26
N GLY A 137 -6.06 22.14 15.30
CA GLY A 137 -4.61 22.42 15.35
C GLY A 137 -3.85 21.59 16.39
N SER A 138 -4.50 20.62 17.05
CA SER A 138 -3.82 19.59 17.80
C SER A 138 -3.27 18.52 16.83
N ASN A 139 -2.05 18.04 17.10
CA ASN A 139 -1.45 16.93 16.36
C ASN A 139 -1.86 15.59 16.98
N ASP A 140 -3.14 15.44 17.38
CA ASP A 140 -3.57 14.25 18.10
C ASP A 140 -3.80 13.07 17.13
N TRP A 141 -3.19 11.94 17.46
CA TRP A 141 -3.22 10.73 16.64
C TRP A 141 -4.12 9.70 17.30
N MET A 142 -5.24 9.40 16.64
CA MET A 142 -6.16 8.36 17.12
C MET A 142 -5.74 7.00 16.58
N ALA A 143 -5.41 6.07 17.47
CA ALA A 143 -5.06 4.70 17.14
C ALA A 143 -6.29 3.78 17.29
N VAL A 144 -6.71 3.16 16.20
CA VAL A 144 -7.79 2.16 16.19
C VAL A 144 -7.19 0.79 15.91
N LYS A 145 -7.47 -0.19 16.78
CA LYS A 145 -7.10 -1.58 16.52
C LYS A 145 -7.98 -2.11 15.38
N VAL A 146 -7.35 -2.57 14.32
CA VAL A 146 -8.05 -3.15 13.17
C VAL A 146 -7.88 -4.66 13.23
N SER A 147 -8.98 -5.40 13.08
CA SER A 147 -8.92 -6.86 13.00
C SER A 147 -8.10 -7.27 11.77
N PRO A 148 -7.30 -8.35 11.85
CA PRO A 148 -6.55 -8.88 10.72
C PRO A 148 -7.42 -9.14 9.50
#